data_AF-X0VDI6-F1
#
_entry.id   AF-X0VDI6-F1
#
_cell.length_a   1.000
_cell.length_b   1.000
_cell.length_c   1.000
_cell.angle_alpha   90.00
_cell.angle_beta   90.00
_cell.angle_gamma   90.00
#
_symmetry.space_group_name_H-M   'P 1'
#
loop_
_entity.id
_entity.type
_entity.pdbx_description
1 polymer ?
#
loop_
_entity_poly.entity_id
_entity_poly.type
_entity_poly.pdbx_seq_one_letter_code
_entity_poly.pdbx_strand_id
1 'polypeptide(L)'
;ELFDDLIPPKYQTTKAIKDEEFDSYVFPNPNYYYSTIKKAHADAFLINNRKLVIQVPWRVEIDFEKSILSNALSKKDKSEQLQCLAQYINQFISDVEFTQNLLENVRSISEKELVKKLKENLEVSTINKNRILSIKEFITRRISKEVAKRIKN
;
A
#
# COMPACT_ATOMS: atom_id res chain seq x y z
N GLU A 1 -10.95 -0.54 -27.35
CA GLU A 1 -11.58 -1.77 -27.85
C GLU A 1 -10.89 -2.29 -29.12
N LEU A 2 -10.96 -1.65 -30.30
CA LEU A 2 -10.34 -2.23 -31.52
C LEU A 2 -8.80 -2.31 -31.55
N PHE A 3 -8.10 -1.52 -30.71
CA PHE A 3 -6.63 -1.47 -30.67
C PHE A 3 -6.01 -2.29 -29.53
N ASP A 4 -6.83 -2.77 -28.59
CA ASP A 4 -6.35 -3.49 -27.40
C ASP A 4 -5.95 -4.94 -27.75
N ASP A 5 -6.60 -5.54 -28.75
CA ASP A 5 -6.34 -6.91 -29.20
C ASP A 5 -5.03 -7.04 -30.01
N LEU A 6 -4.47 -5.92 -30.47
CA LEU A 6 -3.20 -5.88 -31.21
C LEU A 6 -1.98 -5.81 -30.28
N ILE A 7 -2.19 -5.60 -28.99
CA ILE A 7 -1.12 -5.55 -28.01
C ILE A 7 -0.81 -7.00 -27.58
N PRO A 8 0.47 -7.43 -27.56
CA PRO A 8 0.83 -8.78 -27.11
C PRO A 8 0.26 -9.05 -25.70
N PRO A 9 -0.23 -10.27 -25.39
CA PRO A 9 -0.98 -10.54 -24.16
C PRO A 9 -0.29 -10.11 -22.86
N LYS A 10 1.05 -10.17 -22.83
CA LYS A 10 1.88 -9.71 -21.71
C LYS A 10 1.87 -8.19 -21.45
N TYR A 11 1.43 -7.40 -22.42
CA TYR A 11 1.40 -5.93 -22.41
C TYR A 11 -0.02 -5.36 -22.56
N GLN A 12 -1.03 -6.18 -22.85
CA GLN A 12 -2.43 -5.76 -22.73
C GLN A 12 -2.64 -5.23 -21.30
N THR A 13 -3.36 -4.12 -21.16
CA THR A 13 -3.49 -3.34 -19.92
C THR A 13 -3.91 -4.19 -18.72
N THR A 14 -2.93 -4.82 -18.09
CA THR A 14 -3.07 -5.31 -16.73
C THR A 14 -3.22 -4.05 -15.89
N LYS A 15 -4.42 -3.80 -15.39
CA LYS A 15 -4.68 -2.69 -14.46
C LYS A 15 -3.85 -2.80 -13.17
N ALA A 16 -3.13 -3.91 -12.99
CA ALA A 16 -2.26 -4.20 -11.88
C ALA A 16 -0.94 -3.42 -11.95
N ILE A 17 -0.56 -2.84 -10.82
CA ILE A 17 0.79 -2.34 -10.57
C ILE A 17 1.74 -3.54 -10.48
N LYS A 18 2.86 -3.50 -11.21
CA LYS A 18 3.88 -4.55 -11.19
C LYS A 18 5.09 -4.08 -10.40
N ASP A 19 5.64 -4.97 -9.58
CA ASP A 19 7.02 -4.82 -9.09
C ASP A 19 7.95 -5.32 -10.18
N GLU A 20 8.85 -4.48 -10.66
CA GLU A 20 9.97 -4.94 -11.47
C GLU A 20 11.26 -4.61 -10.75
N GLU A 21 12.11 -5.62 -10.55
CA GLU A 21 13.52 -5.41 -10.30
C GLU A 21 14.14 -4.92 -11.61
N PHE A 22 14.55 -3.65 -11.63
CA PHE A 22 15.34 -3.01 -12.68
C PHE A 22 14.98 -3.42 -14.13
N ASP A 23 14.16 -2.62 -14.79
CA ASP A 23 13.97 -2.71 -16.25
C ASP A 23 14.98 -1.82 -16.99
N SER A 24 15.95 -2.44 -17.68
CA SER A 24 16.93 -1.77 -18.54
C SER A 24 16.30 -0.96 -19.69
N TYR A 25 15.04 -1.25 -20.04
CA TYR A 25 14.26 -0.52 -21.04
C TYR A 25 13.66 0.79 -20.49
N VAL A 26 13.57 0.91 -19.16
CA VAL A 26 13.08 2.12 -18.46
C VAL A 26 14.25 2.91 -17.88
N PHE A 27 15.30 2.24 -17.42
CA PHE A 27 16.53 2.84 -16.91
C PHE A 27 17.75 2.28 -17.64
N PRO A 28 18.22 2.94 -18.72
CA PRO A 28 19.33 2.42 -19.52
C PRO A 28 20.66 2.37 -18.73
N ASN A 29 20.74 3.06 -17.59
CA ASN A 29 21.89 3.03 -16.70
C ASN A 29 21.49 2.58 -15.28
N PRO A 30 21.81 1.32 -14.88
CA PRO A 30 21.53 0.80 -13.55
C PRO A 30 22.23 1.61 -12.44
N ASN A 31 23.44 2.10 -12.68
CA ASN A 31 24.16 2.89 -11.67
C ASN A 31 23.42 4.18 -11.34
N TYR A 32 22.88 4.89 -12.34
CA TYR A 32 22.07 6.09 -12.11
C TYR A 32 20.80 5.81 -11.30
N TYR A 33 20.13 4.69 -11.60
CA TYR A 33 18.95 4.24 -10.87
C TYR A 33 19.24 3.97 -9.38
N TYR A 34 20.28 3.18 -9.09
CA TYR A 34 20.63 2.82 -7.71
C TYR A 34 21.35 3.94 -6.94
N SER A 35 22.15 4.77 -7.59
CA SER A 35 22.90 5.83 -6.91
C SER A 35 22.06 7.08 -6.65
N THR A 36 21.19 7.44 -7.58
CA THR A 36 20.48 8.72 -7.55
C THR A 36 19.06 8.55 -7.05
N ILE A 37 18.33 7.53 -7.52
CA ILE A 37 16.92 7.36 -7.13
C ILE A 37 16.78 6.57 -5.83
N LYS A 38 17.42 5.40 -5.70
CA LYS A 38 17.33 4.58 -4.48
C LYS A 38 17.91 5.24 -3.23
N LYS A 39 18.96 6.06 -3.35
CA LYS A 39 19.60 6.74 -2.21
C LYS A 39 19.01 8.11 -1.89
N ALA A 40 18.74 8.97 -2.88
CA ALA A 40 18.24 10.32 -2.62
C ALA A 40 16.75 10.34 -2.23
N HIS A 41 15.99 9.32 -2.61
CA HIS A 41 14.56 9.19 -2.34
C HIS A 41 14.23 7.93 -1.54
N ALA A 42 15.13 7.52 -0.65
CA ALA A 42 14.96 6.29 0.13
C ALA A 42 13.65 6.25 0.93
N ASP A 43 13.11 7.42 1.28
CA ASP A 43 11.89 7.65 2.07
C ASP A 43 10.63 7.97 1.24
N ALA A 44 10.74 8.07 -0.09
CA ALA A 44 9.61 8.35 -0.97
C ALA A 44 9.18 7.13 -1.79
N PHE A 45 7.86 6.98 -1.99
CA PHE A 45 7.33 6.03 -2.96
C PHE A 45 7.41 6.62 -4.36
N LEU A 46 8.05 5.90 -5.27
CA LEU A 46 8.19 6.33 -6.66
C LEU A 46 7.60 5.29 -7.59
N ILE A 47 6.73 5.77 -8.48
CA ILE A 47 6.09 4.98 -9.54
C ILE A 47 6.18 5.77 -10.84
N ASN A 48 6.49 5.10 -11.96
CA ASN A 48 6.51 5.77 -13.26
C ASN A 48 5.13 5.80 -13.93
N ASN A 49 5.03 6.50 -15.06
CA ASN A 49 3.83 6.59 -15.88
C ASN A 49 3.37 5.24 -16.47
N ARG A 50 4.24 4.21 -16.49
CA ARG A 50 3.90 2.84 -16.86
C ARG A 50 3.43 1.99 -15.67
N LYS A 51 3.23 2.60 -14.50
CA LYS A 51 2.81 1.94 -13.24
C LYS A 51 3.83 0.92 -12.71
N LEU A 52 5.11 1.13 -12.99
CA LEU A 52 6.20 0.34 -12.42
C LEU A 52 6.70 1.02 -11.15
N VAL A 53 6.78 0.23 -10.08
CA VAL A 53 7.30 0.68 -8.79
C VAL A 53 8.82 0.76 -8.86
N ILE A 54 9.34 1.98 -8.70
CA ILE A 54 10.77 2.28 -8.74
C ILE A 54 11.39 2.22 -7.33
N GLN A 55 10.68 2.76 -6.35
CA GLN A 55 11.15 2.84 -4.98
C GLN A 55 9.99 2.67 -4.01
N VAL A 56 10.25 1.89 -2.96
CA VAL A 56 9.32 1.53 -1.90
C VAL A 56 9.99 1.94 -0.58
N PRO A 57 9.49 2.95 0.13
CA PRO A 57 10.06 3.39 1.42
C PRO A 57 9.57 2.55 2.61
N TRP A 58 8.79 1.50 2.34
CA TRP A 58 8.20 0.62 3.34
C TRP A 58 9.03 -0.64 3.54
N ARG A 59 9.01 -1.15 4.77
CA ARG A 59 9.67 -2.42 5.17
C ARG A 59 8.73 -3.62 5.06
N VAL A 60 7.48 -3.37 4.68
CA VAL A 60 6.41 -4.35 4.54
C VAL A 60 5.97 -4.40 3.08
N GLU A 61 5.40 -5.53 2.67
CA GLU A 61 4.77 -5.70 1.37
C GLU A 61 3.66 -4.66 1.16
N ILE A 62 3.60 -4.09 -0.03
CA ILE A 62 2.72 -2.95 -0.37
C ILE A 62 1.48 -3.38 -1.17
N ASP A 63 1.06 -4.63 -1.04
CA ASP A 63 -0.09 -5.16 -1.78
C ASP A 63 -1.36 -4.36 -1.49
N PHE A 64 -1.48 -3.87 -0.25
CA PHE A 64 -2.61 -3.06 0.16
C PHE A 64 -2.60 -1.69 -0.54
N GLU A 65 -1.49 -0.96 -0.50
CA GLU A 65 -1.32 0.33 -1.17
C GLU A 65 -1.46 0.21 -2.68
N LYS A 66 -0.90 -0.85 -3.28
CA LYS A 66 -1.09 -1.15 -4.71
C LYS A 66 -2.55 -1.37 -5.05
N SER A 67 -3.32 -2.04 -4.18
CA SER A 67 -4.76 -2.25 -4.41
C SER A 67 -5.52 -0.92 -4.40
N ILE A 68 -5.19 -0.02 -3.47
CA ILE A 68 -5.76 1.34 -3.42
C ILE A 68 -5.44 2.11 -4.70
N LEU A 69 -4.15 2.17 -5.08
CA LEU A 69 -3.70 2.91 -6.25
C LEU A 69 -4.31 2.33 -7.54
N SER A 70 -4.39 1.00 -7.66
CA SER A 70 -5.00 0.35 -8.82
C SER A 70 -6.50 0.66 -8.92
N ASN A 71 -7.21 0.68 -7.80
CA ASN A 71 -8.63 1.06 -7.77
C ASN A 71 -8.82 2.54 -8.15
N ALA A 72 -8.04 3.44 -7.55
CA ALA A 72 -8.08 4.86 -7.89
C ALA A 72 -7.79 5.08 -9.38
N LEU A 73 -6.69 4.54 -9.91
CA LEU A 73 -6.32 4.66 -11.32
C LEU A 73 -7.29 4.00 -12.31
N SER A 74 -8.26 3.20 -11.82
CA SER A 74 -9.34 2.67 -12.64
C SER A 74 -10.46 3.69 -12.93
N LYS A 75 -10.53 4.76 -12.13
CA LYS A 75 -11.47 5.87 -12.31
C LYS A 75 -11.02 6.77 -13.45
N LYS A 76 -11.97 7.24 -14.27
CA LYS A 76 -11.67 8.06 -15.46
C LYS A 76 -11.39 9.51 -15.10
N ASP A 77 -12.05 10.04 -14.08
CA ASP A 77 -11.95 11.43 -13.68
C ASP A 77 -10.93 11.65 -12.55
N LYS A 78 -10.18 12.75 -12.61
CA LYS A 78 -9.15 13.08 -11.61
C LYS A 78 -9.75 13.39 -10.23
N SER A 79 -10.90 14.05 -10.17
CA SER A 79 -11.60 14.32 -8.91
C SER A 79 -12.04 13.01 -8.25
N GLU A 80 -12.61 12.09 -9.03
CA GLU A 80 -12.99 10.76 -8.54
C GLU A 80 -11.78 9.94 -8.03
N GLN A 81 -10.65 10.00 -8.75
CA GLN A 81 -9.39 9.39 -8.31
C GLN A 81 -8.98 9.92 -6.93
N LEU A 82 -8.97 11.24 -6.76
CA LEU A 82 -8.59 11.89 -5.52
C LEU A 82 -9.56 11.58 -4.37
N GLN A 83 -10.87 11.58 -4.64
CA GLN A 83 -11.89 11.21 -3.66
C GLN A 83 -11.72 9.76 -3.21
N CYS A 84 -11.48 8.84 -4.14
CA CYS A 84 -11.24 7.44 -3.84
C CYS A 84 -10.00 7.26 -2.94
N LEU A 85 -8.89 7.93 -3.26
CA LEU A 85 -7.69 7.92 -2.42
C LEU A 85 -7.96 8.50 -1.03
N ALA A 86 -8.65 9.65 -0.95
CA ALA A 86 -8.98 10.30 0.31
C ALA A 86 -9.83 9.39 1.21
N GLN A 87 -10.83 8.70 0.64
CA GLN A 87 -11.66 7.74 1.36
C GLN A 87 -10.82 6.59 1.95
N TYR A 88 -9.93 5.98 1.15
CA TYR A 88 -9.06 4.90 1.63
C TYR A 88 -8.08 5.35 2.71
N ILE A 89 -7.51 6.55 2.56
CA ILE A 89 -6.61 7.14 3.56
C ILE A 89 -7.37 7.40 4.85
N ASN A 90 -8.52 8.07 4.80
CA ASN A 90 -9.33 8.35 5.98
C ASN A 90 -9.74 7.06 6.69
N GLN A 91 -10.17 6.04 5.94
CA GLN A 91 -10.48 4.74 6.50
C GLN A 91 -9.27 4.12 7.20
N PHE A 92 -8.07 4.20 6.60
CA PHE A 92 -6.86 3.69 7.25
C PHE A 92 -6.53 4.40 8.54
N ILE A 93 -6.64 5.72 8.58
CA ILE A 93 -6.42 6.49 9.79
C ILE A 93 -7.41 6.08 10.87
N SER A 94 -8.70 5.93 10.53
CA SER A 94 -9.71 5.43 11.47
C SER A 94 -9.41 4.02 11.99
N ASP A 95 -8.96 3.10 11.13
CA ASP A 95 -8.56 1.75 11.54
C ASP A 95 -7.38 1.79 12.53
N VAL A 96 -6.40 2.68 12.28
CA VAL A 96 -5.23 2.89 13.15
C VAL A 96 -5.65 3.47 14.50
N GLU A 97 -6.48 4.51 14.50
CA GLU A 97 -6.99 5.16 15.72
C GLU A 97 -7.80 4.17 16.58
N PHE A 98 -8.69 3.40 15.94
CA PHE A 98 -9.43 2.34 16.61
C PHE A 98 -8.49 1.30 17.21
N THR A 99 -7.49 0.86 16.44
CA THR A 99 -6.51 -0.13 16.91
C THR A 99 -5.69 0.43 18.08
N GLN A 100 -5.28 1.69 18.04
CA GLN A 100 -4.57 2.33 19.14
C GLN A 100 -5.43 2.34 20.42
N ASN A 101 -6.68 2.83 20.33
CA ASN A 101 -7.61 2.88 21.46
C ASN A 101 -7.86 1.49 22.06
N LEU A 102 -7.96 0.46 21.20
CA LEU A 102 -8.09 -0.91 21.63
C LEU A 102 -6.85 -1.37 22.41
N LEU A 103 -5.65 -1.10 21.87
CA LEU A 103 -4.36 -1.50 22.45
C LEU A 103 -4.02 -0.76 23.74
N GLU A 104 -4.56 0.43 23.98
CA GLU A 104 -4.43 1.14 25.26
C GLU A 104 -5.15 0.38 26.38
N ASN A 105 -6.28 -0.25 26.06
CA ASN A 105 -7.13 -0.97 27.01
C ASN A 105 -6.79 -2.46 27.18
N VAL A 106 -5.93 -3.03 26.32
CA VAL A 106 -5.53 -4.45 26.37
C VAL A 106 -4.02 -4.64 26.48
N ARG A 107 -3.60 -5.67 27.21
CA ARG A 107 -2.16 -6.00 27.37
C ARG A 107 -1.53 -6.46 26.05
N SER A 108 -2.24 -7.26 25.28
CA SER A 108 -1.84 -7.73 23.95
C SER A 108 -3.04 -8.28 23.18
N ILE A 109 -2.97 -8.28 21.86
CA ILE A 109 -3.97 -8.87 20.96
C ILE A 109 -3.27 -9.68 19.87
N SER A 110 -3.89 -10.78 19.42
CA SER A 110 -3.39 -11.53 18.25
C SER A 110 -3.84 -10.87 16.95
N GLU A 111 -3.08 -11.04 15.85
CA GLU A 111 -3.48 -10.54 14.52
C GLU A 111 -4.88 -11.02 14.13
N LYS A 112 -5.21 -12.30 14.39
CA LYS A 112 -6.52 -12.89 14.08
C LYS A 112 -7.65 -12.22 14.85
N GLU A 113 -7.44 -11.95 16.13
CA GLU A 113 -8.44 -11.29 16.97
C GLU A 113 -8.60 -9.81 16.58
N LEU A 114 -7.51 -9.14 16.22
CA LEU A 114 -7.57 -7.76 15.72
C LEU A 114 -8.35 -7.69 14.40
N VAL A 115 -8.14 -8.63 13.47
CA VAL A 115 -8.95 -8.74 12.24
C VAL A 115 -10.43 -8.89 12.59
N LYS A 116 -10.77 -9.75 13.55
CA LYS A 116 -12.16 -9.98 13.99
C LYS A 116 -12.77 -8.68 14.53
N LYS A 117 -12.10 -7.99 15.46
CA LYS A 117 -12.59 -6.75 16.09
C LYS A 117 -12.73 -5.60 15.10
N LEU A 118 -11.80 -5.49 14.14
CA LEU A 118 -11.89 -4.50 13.07
C LEU A 118 -13.09 -4.80 12.16
N LYS A 119 -13.32 -6.08 11.79
CA LYS A 119 -14.47 -6.45 10.96
C LYS A 119 -15.82 -6.27 11.65
N GLU A 120 -15.87 -6.40 12.97
CA GLU A 120 -17.08 -6.19 13.76
C GLU A 120 -17.44 -4.70 13.90
N ASN A 121 -16.45 -3.80 13.90
CA ASN A 121 -16.65 -2.36 14.07
C ASN A 121 -16.62 -1.56 12.75
N LEU A 122 -16.16 -2.17 11.66
CA LEU A 122 -15.99 -1.50 10.37
C LEU A 122 -16.67 -2.35 9.30
N GLU A 123 -17.66 -1.79 8.60
CA GLU A 123 -18.48 -2.46 7.57
C GLU A 123 -17.68 -2.92 6.32
N VAL A 124 -16.35 -2.86 6.33
CA VAL A 124 -15.52 -2.99 5.14
C VAL A 124 -14.87 -4.37 5.02
N SER A 125 -15.15 -5.04 3.90
CA SER A 125 -14.65 -6.38 3.52
C SER A 125 -13.14 -6.46 3.29
N THR A 126 -12.40 -5.35 3.37
CA THR A 126 -10.97 -5.24 3.02
C THR A 126 -10.00 -5.51 4.18
N ILE A 127 -10.49 -5.84 5.37
CA ILE A 127 -9.61 -6.15 6.51
C ILE A 127 -9.02 -7.56 6.34
N ASN A 128 -7.74 -7.59 5.96
CA ASN A 128 -6.94 -8.78 5.78
C ASN A 128 -5.60 -8.66 6.52
N LYS A 129 -4.76 -9.70 6.45
CA LYS A 129 -3.45 -9.71 7.11
C LYS A 129 -2.56 -8.54 6.69
N ASN A 130 -2.56 -8.19 5.41
CA ASN A 130 -1.74 -7.10 4.87
C ASN A 130 -2.15 -5.74 5.45
N ARG A 131 -3.46 -5.53 5.66
CA ARG A 131 -3.99 -4.36 6.37
C ARG A 131 -3.49 -4.28 7.81
N ILE A 132 -3.45 -5.41 8.53
CA ILE A 132 -2.91 -5.46 9.91
C ILE A 132 -1.41 -5.15 9.94
N LEU A 133 -0.64 -5.71 9.00
CA LEU A 133 0.79 -5.40 8.87
C LEU A 133 1.02 -3.90 8.64
N SER A 134 0.19 -3.29 7.78
CA SER A 134 0.24 -1.85 7.50
C SER A 134 -0.09 -1.02 8.76
N ILE A 135 -1.13 -1.39 9.51
CA ILE A 135 -1.50 -0.75 10.78
C ILE A 135 -0.35 -0.87 11.78
N LYS A 136 0.20 -2.07 11.96
CA LYS A 136 1.31 -2.34 12.90
C LYS A 136 2.55 -1.53 12.54
N GLU A 137 2.92 -1.47 11.27
CA GLU A 137 4.05 -0.67 10.78
C GLU A 137 3.80 0.83 11.00
N PHE A 138 2.59 1.31 10.73
CA PHE A 138 2.22 2.70 10.96
C PHE A 138 2.34 3.08 12.43
N ILE A 139 1.75 2.30 13.34
CA ILE A 139 1.86 2.49 14.79
C ILE A 139 3.34 2.46 15.23
N THR A 140 4.12 1.51 14.72
CA THR A 140 5.56 1.38 15.03
C THR A 140 6.36 2.63 14.67
N ARG A 141 6.05 3.26 13.52
CA ARG A 141 6.81 4.41 13.00
C ARG A 141 6.31 5.75 13.51
N ARG A 142 5.01 5.90 13.74
CA ARG A 142 4.37 7.21 13.98
C ARG A 142 3.80 7.39 15.38
N ILE A 143 3.57 6.30 16.12
CA ILE A 143 2.92 6.34 17.43
C ILE A 143 3.87 5.83 18.50
N SER A 144 4.09 4.50 18.57
CA SER A 144 5.01 3.88 19.53
C SER A 144 5.33 2.44 19.14
N LYS A 145 6.61 2.07 19.26
CA LYS A 145 7.07 0.69 19.06
C LYS A 145 6.51 -0.25 20.13
N GLU A 146 6.34 0.24 21.35
CA GLU A 146 5.81 -0.49 22.51
C GLU A 146 4.33 -0.82 22.31
N VAL A 147 3.54 0.11 21.77
CA VAL A 147 2.14 -0.13 21.41
C VAL A 147 2.06 -1.18 20.30
N ALA A 148 2.86 -1.05 19.25
CA ALA A 148 2.87 -2.02 18.15
C ALA A 148 3.28 -3.44 18.59
N LYS A 149 4.18 -3.58 19.57
CA LYS A 149 4.56 -4.88 20.15
C LYS A 149 3.42 -5.61 20.85
N ARG A 150 2.32 -4.91 21.21
CA ARG A 150 1.12 -5.54 21.76
C ARG A 150 0.34 -6.32 20.72
N ILE A 151 0.56 -6.08 19.42
CA ILE A 151 0.01 -6.87 18.31
C ILE A 151 0.92 -8.10 18.07
N LYS A 152 0.47 -9.27 18.50
CA LYS A 152 1.18 -10.54 18.35
C LYS A 152 0.82 -11.23 17.04
N ASN A 153 1.84 -11.72 16.35
CA ASN A 153 1.70 -12.55 15.15
C ASN A 153 0.98 -13.86 15.45
#